data_AF-A0A820KEZ7-F1
#
_entry.id   AF-A0A820KEZ7-F1
#
_cell.length_a   1.000
_cell.length_b   1.000
_cell.length_c   1.000
_cell.angle_alpha   90.00
_cell.angle_beta   90.00
_cell.angle_gamma   90.00
#
_symmetry.space_group_name_H-M   'P 1'
#
loop_
_entity.id
_entity.type
_entity.pdbx_description
1 polymer ?
#
loop_
_entity_poly.entity_id
_entity_poly.type
_entity_poly.pdbx_seq_one_letter_code
_entity_poly.pdbx_strand_id
1 'polypeptide(L)'
;MSYTTKNDKVILIDGGLGTTLHEYGLAILDDPLWSGRTLVNAQEQLVKAHRAFVQAKCDIISTATYQVTVDSLMKHHQLSHEQAEEIIFNSVKIAQNVIDEERAQCSVAGSIGPYGAMLCDGSEFNGWYTDSMTIEKFKDWHRPRLAILARAEPTFIAFETIPSKKEAEALAELLREFPNVKAWLSFNCQ
;
A
#
# COMPACT_ATOMS: atom_id res chain seq x y z
N MET A 1 -23.92 -2.86 -29.50
CA MET A 1 -23.16 -4.02 -29.01
C MET A 1 -23.12 -3.94 -27.50
N SER A 2 -23.84 -4.82 -26.82
CA SER A 2 -23.92 -4.91 -25.37
C SER A 2 -22.67 -5.60 -24.82
N TYR A 3 -21.95 -4.94 -23.92
CA TYR A 3 -20.86 -5.56 -23.18
C TYR A 3 -21.45 -6.43 -22.06
N THR A 4 -21.80 -7.67 -22.37
CA THR A 4 -22.04 -8.72 -21.38
C THR A 4 -20.69 -9.10 -20.75
N THR A 5 -20.49 -8.77 -19.48
CA THR A 5 -19.33 -9.16 -18.67
C THR A 5 -19.38 -10.66 -18.39
N LYS A 6 -18.63 -11.43 -19.19
CA LYS A 6 -18.44 -12.88 -19.03
C LYS A 6 -17.44 -13.16 -17.89
N ASN A 7 -17.83 -12.89 -16.64
CA ASN A 7 -17.40 -13.60 -15.42
C ASN A 7 -17.95 -12.89 -14.19
N ASP A 8 -18.98 -13.46 -13.56
CA ASP A 8 -19.53 -13.04 -12.26
C ASP A 8 -18.62 -13.46 -11.08
N LYS A 9 -17.29 -13.45 -11.27
CA LYS A 9 -16.34 -13.81 -10.21
C LYS A 9 -16.10 -12.57 -9.35
N VAL A 10 -16.63 -12.60 -8.12
CA VAL A 10 -16.24 -11.66 -7.07
C VAL A 10 -14.77 -11.90 -6.71
N ILE A 11 -13.98 -10.83 -6.65
CA ILE A 11 -12.58 -10.86 -6.22
C ILE A 11 -12.53 -10.41 -4.76
N LEU A 12 -11.99 -11.25 -3.89
CA LEU A 12 -11.80 -10.97 -2.48
C LEU A 12 -10.43 -10.34 -2.23
N ILE A 13 -10.42 -9.12 -1.72
CA ILE A 13 -9.20 -8.45 -1.23
C ILE A 13 -9.10 -8.71 0.28
N ASP A 14 -7.88 -8.64 0.84
CA ASP A 14 -7.68 -8.74 2.28
C ASP A 14 -8.38 -7.64 3.09
N GLY A 15 -8.39 -7.85 4.41
CA GLY A 15 -9.00 -6.94 5.37
C GLY A 15 -8.02 -5.89 5.88
N GLY A 16 -8.42 -5.18 6.95
CA GLY A 16 -7.57 -4.18 7.59
C GLY A 16 -6.31 -4.79 8.22
N LEU A 17 -5.18 -4.71 7.51
CA LEU A 17 -3.90 -5.26 7.95
C LEU A 17 -3.47 -4.74 9.33
N GLY A 18 -3.66 -3.44 9.60
CA GLY A 18 -3.38 -2.85 10.91
C GLY A 18 -4.19 -3.48 12.05
N THR A 19 -5.48 -3.79 11.82
CA THR A 19 -6.33 -4.45 12.82
C THR A 19 -5.85 -5.88 13.08
N THR A 20 -5.54 -6.64 12.02
CA THR A 20 -5.05 -8.02 12.16
C THR A 20 -3.68 -8.09 12.85
N LEU A 21 -2.78 -7.16 12.54
CA LEU A 21 -1.49 -7.05 13.23
C LEU A 21 -1.67 -6.75 14.71
N HIS A 22 -2.65 -5.91 15.07
CA HIS A 22 -3.00 -5.67 16.46
C HIS A 22 -3.45 -6.93 17.20
N GLU A 23 -4.31 -7.74 16.56
CA GLU A 23 -4.72 -9.05 17.10
C GLU A 23 -3.54 -10.02 17.28
N TYR A 24 -2.46 -9.86 16.51
CA TYR A 24 -1.21 -10.60 16.65
C TYR A 24 -0.20 -9.95 17.61
N GLY A 25 -0.66 -9.04 18.46
CA GLY A 25 0.10 -8.50 19.58
C GLY A 25 0.94 -7.27 19.25
N LEU A 26 0.72 -6.64 18.10
CA LEU A 26 1.36 -5.35 17.79
C LEU A 26 0.55 -4.18 18.36
N ALA A 27 1.17 -3.41 19.25
CA ALA A 27 0.60 -2.16 19.74
C ALA A 27 0.78 -1.05 18.67
N ILE A 28 -0.12 -1.05 17.68
CA ILE A 28 0.00 -0.17 16.51
C ILE A 28 -1.23 0.69 16.20
N LEU A 29 -2.36 0.52 16.91
CA LEU A 29 -3.59 1.26 16.61
C LEU A 29 -3.43 2.79 16.79
N ASP A 30 -2.55 3.21 17.69
CA ASP A 30 -2.23 4.63 17.93
C ASP A 30 -0.89 5.05 17.30
N ASP A 31 -0.24 4.17 16.53
CA ASP A 31 1.04 4.45 15.89
C ASP A 31 0.79 4.97 14.46
N PRO A 32 0.99 6.28 14.20
CA PRO A 32 0.72 6.84 12.89
C PRO A 32 1.71 6.36 11.82
N LEU A 33 2.73 5.58 12.19
CA LEU A 33 3.71 4.97 11.29
C LEU A 33 3.73 3.44 11.43
N TRP A 34 2.60 2.85 11.85
CA TRP A 34 2.50 1.42 12.10
C TRP A 34 3.00 0.55 10.95
N SER A 35 2.73 0.95 9.71
CA SER A 35 3.12 0.18 8.51
C SER A 35 4.64 0.13 8.36
N GLY A 36 5.32 1.28 8.52
CA GLY A 36 6.79 1.36 8.55
C GLY A 36 7.39 0.55 9.69
N ARG A 37 6.85 0.71 10.91
CA ARG A 37 7.31 -0.05 12.08
C ARG A 37 7.12 -1.56 11.90
N THR A 38 6.02 -1.97 11.28
CA THR A 38 5.74 -3.39 11.02
C THR A 38 6.80 -3.97 10.10
N LEU A 39 7.13 -3.28 9.01
CA LEU A 39 8.14 -3.75 8.06
C LEU A 39 9.55 -3.85 8.67
N VAL A 40 9.91 -2.93 9.58
CA VAL A 40 11.24 -2.90 10.20
C VAL A 40 11.34 -3.85 11.40
N ASN A 41 10.31 -3.90 12.25
CA ASN A 41 10.41 -4.49 13.59
C ASN A 41 9.51 -5.71 13.82
N ALA A 42 8.59 -6.03 12.90
CA ALA A 42 7.55 -7.02 13.14
C ALA A 42 7.23 -7.90 11.93
N GLN A 43 8.26 -8.29 11.17
CA GLN A 43 8.10 -9.10 9.96
C GLN A 43 7.45 -10.47 10.23
N GLU A 44 7.73 -11.09 11.39
CA GLU A 44 7.08 -12.36 11.75
C GLU A 44 5.56 -12.22 11.88
N GLN A 45 5.09 -11.15 12.50
CA GLN A 45 3.67 -10.84 12.64
C GLN A 45 3.05 -10.49 11.27
N LEU A 46 3.79 -9.79 10.41
CA LEU A 46 3.35 -9.50 9.04
C LEU A 46 3.16 -10.78 8.22
N VAL A 47 4.12 -11.71 8.28
CA VAL A 47 4.01 -13.03 7.63
C VAL A 47 2.80 -13.79 8.16
N LYS A 48 2.54 -13.76 9.48
CA LYS A 48 1.33 -14.38 10.06
C LYS A 48 0.05 -13.73 9.52
N ALA A 49 -0.01 -12.40 9.43
CA ALA A 49 -1.16 -11.67 8.91
C ALA A 49 -1.45 -12.00 7.44
N HIS A 50 -0.44 -11.96 6.57
CA HIS A 50 -0.59 -12.38 5.18
C HIS A 50 -1.02 -13.84 5.07
N ARG A 51 -0.43 -14.74 5.87
CA ARG A 51 -0.81 -16.16 5.86
C ARG A 51 -2.27 -16.35 6.24
N ALA A 52 -2.76 -15.61 7.23
CA ALA A 52 -4.17 -15.67 7.62
C ALA A 52 -5.11 -15.25 6.48
N PHE A 53 -4.80 -14.17 5.76
CA PHE A 53 -5.60 -13.74 4.60
C PHE A 53 -5.54 -14.74 3.43
N VAL A 54 -4.36 -15.30 3.16
CA VAL A 54 -4.19 -16.36 2.16
C VAL A 54 -4.99 -17.61 2.52
N GLN A 55 -4.97 -18.03 3.79
CA GLN A 55 -5.74 -19.17 4.29
C GLN A 55 -7.25 -18.91 4.28
N ALA A 56 -7.67 -17.66 4.47
CA ALA A 56 -9.04 -17.19 4.32
C ALA A 56 -9.50 -17.09 2.85
N LYS A 57 -8.64 -17.45 1.89
CA LYS A 57 -8.94 -17.49 0.44
C LYS A 57 -9.18 -16.11 -0.18
N CYS A 58 -8.49 -15.08 0.31
CA CYS A 58 -8.40 -13.82 -0.42
C CYS A 58 -7.72 -14.06 -1.79
N ASP A 59 -8.27 -13.46 -2.85
CA ASP A 59 -7.69 -13.46 -4.19
C ASP A 59 -6.52 -12.47 -4.29
N ILE A 60 -6.52 -11.41 -3.47
CA ILE A 60 -5.48 -10.38 -3.42
C ILE A 60 -5.14 -10.04 -1.96
N ILE A 61 -3.85 -9.95 -1.63
CA ILE A 61 -3.36 -9.38 -0.37
C ILE A 61 -2.54 -8.11 -0.64
N SER A 62 -2.60 -7.14 0.27
CA SER A 62 -1.93 -5.85 0.18
C SER A 62 -0.62 -5.85 0.98
N THR A 63 0.39 -5.11 0.53
CA THR A 63 1.63 -4.91 1.29
C THR A 63 1.43 -3.95 2.46
N ALA A 64 2.27 -4.06 3.49
CA ALA A 64 2.29 -3.10 4.61
C ALA A 64 2.98 -1.77 4.25
N THR A 65 2.63 -1.13 3.13
CA THR A 65 3.30 0.09 2.62
C THR A 65 2.41 1.34 2.59
N TYR A 66 1.22 1.29 3.19
CA TYR A 66 0.24 2.37 3.19
C TYR A 66 0.82 3.75 3.55
N GLN A 67 1.62 3.86 4.62
CA GLN A 67 2.25 5.12 5.08
C GLN A 67 3.78 5.16 4.87
N VAL A 68 4.31 4.29 4.03
CA VAL A 68 5.77 4.08 3.95
C VAL A 68 6.36 4.88 2.81
N THR A 69 7.30 5.77 3.14
CA THR A 69 8.16 6.48 2.21
C THR A 69 9.62 6.28 2.60
N VAL A 70 10.55 6.49 1.67
CA VAL A 70 11.98 6.43 1.96
C VAL A 70 12.33 7.42 3.08
N ASP A 71 11.83 8.65 2.98
CA ASP A 71 12.04 9.70 3.98
C ASP A 71 11.48 9.33 5.36
N SER A 72 10.29 8.70 5.42
CA SER A 72 9.70 8.29 6.70
C SER A 72 10.52 7.20 7.37
N LEU A 73 10.97 6.20 6.61
CA LEU A 73 11.84 5.14 7.12
C LEU A 73 13.20 5.68 7.59
N MET A 74 13.83 6.56 6.81
CA MET A 74 15.11 7.18 7.20
C MET A 74 14.96 8.00 8.50
N LYS A 75 13.92 8.84 8.58
CA LYS A 75 13.70 9.72 9.73
C LYS A 75 13.37 8.94 11.00
N HIS A 76 12.49 7.95 10.91
CA HIS A 76 11.93 7.29 12.09
C HIS A 76 12.70 6.04 12.54
N HIS A 77 13.44 5.39 11.63
CA HIS A 77 14.19 4.17 11.92
C HIS A 77 15.72 4.33 11.76
N GLN A 78 16.20 5.55 11.50
CA GLN A 78 17.63 5.87 11.33
C GLN A 78 18.31 5.00 10.26
N LEU A 79 17.55 4.67 9.21
CA LEU A 79 18.02 3.86 8.10
C LEU A 79 18.75 4.71 7.07
N SER A 80 19.68 4.10 6.34
CA SER A 80 20.21 4.68 5.11
C SER A 80 19.11 4.73 4.03
N HIS A 81 19.33 5.56 3.01
CA HIS A 81 18.44 5.61 1.85
C HIS A 81 18.27 4.23 1.19
N GLU A 82 19.36 3.50 1.01
CA GLU A 82 19.37 2.15 0.43
C GLU A 82 18.59 1.14 1.28
N GLN A 83 18.78 1.16 2.60
CA GLN A 83 18.04 0.29 3.52
C GLN A 83 16.53 0.59 3.50
N ALA A 84 16.16 1.87 3.41
CA ALA A 84 14.76 2.27 3.33
C ALA A 84 14.11 1.83 2.01
N GLU A 85 14.81 1.96 0.87
CA GLU A 85 14.33 1.41 -0.40
C GLU A 85 14.17 -0.11 -0.35
N GLU A 86 15.16 -0.80 0.21
CA GLU A 86 15.17 -2.26 0.33
C GLU A 86 13.99 -2.76 1.16
N ILE A 87 13.63 -2.06 2.23
CA ILE A 87 12.48 -2.41 3.06
C ILE A 87 11.16 -2.28 2.29
N ILE A 88 10.96 -1.20 1.52
CA ILE A 88 9.76 -1.03 0.69
C ILE A 88 9.73 -2.10 -0.40
N PHE A 89 10.85 -2.37 -1.06
CA PHE A 89 10.96 -3.41 -2.07
C PHE A 89 10.63 -4.81 -1.51
N ASN A 90 11.22 -5.15 -0.35
CA ASN A 90 11.04 -6.45 0.29
C ASN A 90 9.62 -6.66 0.83
N SER A 91 8.84 -5.60 1.09
CA SER A 91 7.43 -5.75 1.48
C SER A 91 6.60 -6.59 0.49
N VAL A 92 6.86 -6.43 -0.81
CA VAL A 92 6.22 -7.23 -1.88
C VAL A 92 6.73 -8.67 -1.83
N LYS A 93 8.04 -8.86 -1.59
CA LYS A 93 8.65 -10.20 -1.54
C LYS A 93 8.15 -11.00 -0.34
N ILE A 94 7.93 -10.36 0.81
CA ILE A 94 7.32 -11.01 1.98
C ILE A 94 5.94 -11.57 1.64
N ALA A 95 5.08 -10.78 1.00
CA ALA A 95 3.75 -11.22 0.57
C ALA A 95 3.81 -12.35 -0.47
N GLN A 96 4.69 -12.23 -1.48
CA GLN A 96 4.90 -13.26 -2.51
C GLN A 96 5.37 -14.59 -1.89
N ASN A 97 6.35 -14.55 -0.98
CA ASN A 97 6.86 -15.74 -0.32
C ASN A 97 5.77 -16.47 0.47
N VAL A 98 4.87 -15.75 1.15
CA VAL A 98 3.73 -16.36 1.85
C VAL A 98 2.79 -17.08 0.88
N ILE A 99 2.51 -16.47 -0.28
CA ILE A 99 1.66 -17.08 -1.31
C ILE A 99 2.30 -18.36 -1.86
N ASP A 100 3.61 -18.33 -2.12
CA ASP A 100 4.38 -19.46 -2.63
C ASP A 100 4.45 -20.62 -1.62
N GLU A 101 4.72 -20.31 -0.35
CA GLU A 101 4.74 -21.29 0.75
C GLU A 101 3.38 -21.99 0.93
N GLU A 102 2.29 -21.23 0.89
CA GLU A 102 0.92 -21.76 1.00
C GLU A 102 0.40 -22.36 -0.32
N ARG A 103 1.18 -22.25 -1.41
CA ARG A 103 0.81 -22.67 -2.78
C ARG A 103 -0.56 -22.12 -3.20
N ALA A 104 -0.84 -20.88 -2.82
CA ALA A 104 -2.13 -20.25 -3.01
C ALA A 104 -2.26 -19.58 -4.38
N GLN A 105 -3.46 -19.57 -4.94
CA GLN A 105 -3.79 -18.73 -6.09
C GLN A 105 -4.20 -17.35 -5.60
N CYS A 106 -3.23 -16.55 -5.18
CA CYS A 106 -3.40 -15.21 -4.66
C CYS A 106 -2.45 -14.24 -5.37
N SER A 107 -2.85 -12.98 -5.48
CA SER A 107 -2.04 -11.90 -6.06
C SER A 107 -1.59 -10.91 -4.98
N VAL A 108 -0.54 -10.14 -5.28
CA VAL A 108 -0.05 -9.09 -4.37
C VAL A 108 -0.39 -7.72 -4.93
N ALA A 109 -0.90 -6.83 -4.07
CA ALA A 109 -1.07 -5.42 -4.35
C ALA A 109 -0.10 -4.57 -3.52
N GLY A 110 0.70 -3.73 -4.19
CA GLY A 110 1.53 -2.73 -3.52
C GLY A 110 0.65 -1.58 -3.01
N SER A 111 0.47 -1.48 -1.70
CA SER A 111 -0.34 -0.45 -1.05
C SER A 111 0.35 0.92 -1.11
N ILE A 112 -0.40 1.93 -1.55
CA ILE A 112 0.00 3.34 -1.53
C ILE A 112 -1.16 4.16 -0.96
N GLY A 113 -1.00 4.66 0.26
CA GLY A 113 -1.94 5.60 0.88
C GLY A 113 -1.79 7.03 0.37
N PRO A 114 -2.70 7.94 0.79
CA PRO A 114 -2.66 9.35 0.42
C PRO A 114 -1.55 10.11 1.15
N TYR A 115 -1.25 11.32 0.67
CA TYR A 115 -0.35 12.29 1.30
C TYR A 115 -0.74 12.58 2.75
N GLY A 116 -2.05 12.73 3.01
CA GLY A 116 -2.55 12.99 4.36
C GLY A 116 -2.17 11.91 5.37
N ALA A 117 -2.03 10.66 4.94
CA ALA A 117 -1.70 9.56 5.85
C ALA A 117 -0.28 9.69 6.44
N MET A 118 0.59 10.48 5.81
CA MET A 118 1.94 10.79 6.30
C MET A 118 1.99 12.05 7.18
N LEU A 119 0.95 12.90 7.16
CA LEU A 119 0.86 14.07 8.03
C LEU A 119 0.52 13.71 9.47
N CYS A 120 0.01 12.49 9.70
CA CYS A 120 -0.33 11.96 11.02
C CYS A 120 -1.32 12.86 11.79
N ASP A 121 -2.15 13.62 11.07
CA ASP A 121 -3.10 14.60 11.60
C ASP A 121 -4.57 14.25 11.26
N GLY A 122 -4.81 13.06 10.71
CA GLY A 122 -6.12 12.59 10.29
C GLY A 122 -6.60 13.19 8.96
N SER A 123 -5.76 13.96 8.26
CA SER A 123 -6.13 14.59 7.00
C SER A 123 -6.33 13.61 5.85
N GLU A 124 -5.92 12.34 5.99
CA GLU A 124 -6.31 11.26 5.08
C GLU A 124 -7.83 11.05 4.99
N PHE A 125 -8.60 11.54 5.97
CA PHE A 125 -10.07 11.42 5.98
C PHE A 125 -10.81 12.70 5.55
N ASN A 126 -10.12 13.84 5.42
CA ASN A 126 -10.74 15.13 5.14
C ASN A 126 -10.07 15.94 4.00
N GLY A 127 -8.86 15.57 3.58
CA GLY A 127 -8.16 16.16 2.44
C GLY A 127 -7.65 17.59 2.64
N TRP A 128 -7.50 18.11 3.86
CA TRP A 128 -7.12 19.52 4.13
C TRP A 128 -5.80 19.98 3.50
N TYR A 129 -4.89 19.06 3.19
CA TYR A 129 -3.63 19.34 2.49
C TYR A 129 -3.81 19.62 0.99
N THR A 130 -4.99 19.36 0.41
CA THR A 130 -5.19 19.39 -1.05
C THR A 130 -4.92 20.76 -1.66
N ASP A 131 -5.28 21.84 -0.96
CA ASP A 131 -5.18 23.20 -1.51
C ASP A 131 -3.75 23.75 -1.51
N SER A 132 -2.89 23.25 -0.62
CA SER A 132 -1.46 23.62 -0.58
C SER A 132 -0.62 22.82 -1.58
N MET A 133 -1.20 21.80 -2.21
CA MET A 133 -0.55 20.88 -3.13
C MET A 133 -1.00 21.10 -4.58
N THR A 134 -0.03 21.02 -5.49
CA THR A 134 -0.24 20.97 -6.94
C THR A 134 -0.19 19.53 -7.41
N ILE A 135 -0.73 19.22 -8.59
CA ILE A 135 -0.60 17.90 -9.23
C ILE A 135 0.87 17.45 -9.29
N GLU A 136 1.80 18.29 -9.77
CA GLU A 136 3.22 17.92 -9.85
C GLU A 136 3.84 17.60 -8.49
N LYS A 137 3.59 18.42 -7.45
CA LYS A 137 4.02 18.11 -6.08
C LYS A 137 3.50 16.75 -5.58
N PHE A 138 2.26 16.37 -5.89
CA PHE A 138 1.76 15.03 -5.56
C PHE A 138 2.51 13.95 -6.34
N LYS A 139 2.70 14.14 -7.65
CA LYS A 139 3.46 13.20 -8.49
C LYS A 139 4.87 13.01 -7.95
N ASP A 140 5.59 14.10 -7.66
CA ASP A 140 6.94 14.09 -7.10
C ASP A 140 7.03 13.35 -5.76
N TRP A 141 6.01 13.50 -4.92
CA TRP A 141 5.97 12.83 -3.64
C TRP A 141 5.64 11.32 -3.74
N HIS A 142 4.74 10.92 -4.65
CA HIS A 142 4.38 9.51 -4.84
C HIS A 142 5.39 8.71 -5.67
N ARG A 143 6.08 9.38 -6.62
CA ARG A 143 6.93 8.72 -7.63
C ARG A 143 8.01 7.80 -7.03
N PRO A 144 8.77 8.17 -5.99
CA PRO A 144 9.82 7.31 -5.47
C PRO A 144 9.29 5.96 -4.99
N ARG A 145 8.22 5.96 -4.17
CA ARG A 145 7.65 4.70 -3.67
C ARG A 145 6.96 3.88 -4.75
N LEU A 146 6.29 4.54 -5.71
CA LEU A 146 5.71 3.85 -6.85
C LEU A 146 6.80 3.17 -7.69
N ALA A 147 7.93 3.83 -7.92
CA ALA A 147 9.05 3.25 -8.66
C ALA A 147 9.65 2.04 -7.95
N ILE A 148 9.83 2.10 -6.63
CA ILE A 148 10.35 0.97 -5.83
C ILE A 148 9.37 -0.21 -5.87
N LEU A 149 8.07 0.04 -5.64
CA LEU A 149 7.05 -1.00 -5.70
C LEU A 149 6.93 -1.58 -7.13
N ALA A 150 6.95 -0.76 -8.17
CA ALA A 150 6.92 -1.23 -9.56
C ALA A 150 8.12 -2.14 -9.86
N ARG A 151 9.33 -1.81 -9.38
CA ARG A 151 10.54 -2.64 -9.49
C ARG A 151 10.41 -3.97 -8.74
N ALA A 152 9.63 -4.00 -7.66
CA ALA A 152 9.37 -5.23 -6.88
C ALA A 152 8.34 -6.15 -7.53
N GLU A 153 7.65 -5.67 -8.58
CA GLU A 153 6.71 -6.40 -9.42
C GLU A 153 5.51 -7.02 -8.67
N PRO A 154 4.73 -6.23 -7.90
CA PRO A 154 3.43 -6.70 -7.45
C PRO A 154 2.49 -6.87 -8.65
N THR A 155 1.45 -7.68 -8.49
CA THR A 155 0.44 -7.87 -9.54
C THR A 155 -0.33 -6.58 -9.81
N PHE A 156 -0.59 -5.79 -8.75
CA PHE A 156 -1.28 -4.51 -8.81
C PHE A 156 -0.61 -3.48 -7.91
N ILE A 157 -0.88 -2.19 -8.17
CA ILE A 157 -0.73 -1.12 -7.19
C ILE A 157 -2.11 -0.74 -6.67
N ALA A 158 -2.23 -0.62 -5.36
CA ALA A 158 -3.43 -0.18 -4.68
C ALA A 158 -3.25 1.27 -4.23
N PHE A 159 -3.73 2.23 -5.03
CA PHE A 159 -3.91 3.58 -4.53
C PHE A 159 -5.17 3.59 -3.68
N GLU A 160 -5.03 3.67 -2.36
CA GLU A 160 -6.14 3.44 -1.44
C GLU A 160 -6.37 4.59 -0.47
N THR A 161 -7.62 4.71 -0.04
CA THR A 161 -8.06 5.74 0.92
C THR A 161 -7.79 7.16 0.42
N ILE A 162 -7.91 7.43 -0.88
CA ILE A 162 -7.64 8.76 -1.43
C ILE A 162 -8.81 9.71 -1.11
N PRO A 163 -8.62 10.79 -0.33
CA PRO A 163 -9.72 11.71 0.01
C PRO A 163 -9.90 12.84 -1.01
N SER A 164 -8.97 12.96 -1.97
CA SER A 164 -8.84 14.14 -2.82
C SER A 164 -8.87 13.80 -4.29
N LYS A 165 -9.77 14.45 -5.04
CA LYS A 165 -9.81 14.35 -6.50
C LYS A 165 -8.49 14.82 -7.13
N LYS A 166 -7.89 15.90 -6.62
CA LYS A 166 -6.64 16.46 -7.17
C LYS A 166 -5.47 15.48 -7.01
N GLU A 167 -5.41 14.79 -5.88
CA GLU A 167 -4.43 13.74 -5.65
C GLU A 167 -4.70 12.51 -6.53
N ALA A 168 -5.97 12.12 -6.68
CA ALA A 168 -6.34 11.03 -7.60
C ALA A 168 -5.98 11.33 -9.06
N GLU A 169 -6.16 12.58 -9.51
CA GLU A 169 -5.71 13.05 -10.82
C GLU A 169 -4.19 12.93 -10.96
N ALA A 170 -3.43 13.38 -9.94
CA ALA A 170 -1.98 13.26 -9.93
C ALA A 170 -1.50 11.80 -9.99
N LEU A 171 -2.14 10.89 -9.25
CA LEU A 171 -1.83 9.46 -9.26
C LEU A 171 -2.14 8.82 -10.62
N ALA A 172 -3.27 9.16 -11.24
CA ALA A 172 -3.64 8.67 -12.57
C ALA A 172 -2.68 9.19 -13.66
N GLU A 173 -2.22 10.44 -13.55
CA GLU A 173 -1.19 10.98 -14.44
C GLU A 173 0.18 10.33 -14.23
N LEU A 174 0.60 10.16 -12.97
CA LEU A 174 1.85 9.51 -12.60
C LEU A 174 1.92 8.06 -13.11
N LEU A 175 0.81 7.31 -13.02
CA LEU A 175 0.76 5.92 -13.46
C LEU A 175 1.11 5.75 -14.96
N ARG A 176 0.90 6.79 -15.79
CA ARG A 176 1.29 6.76 -17.21
C ARG A 176 2.80 6.68 -17.41
N GLU A 177 3.60 7.10 -16.43
CA GLU A 177 5.05 6.92 -16.43
C GLU A 177 5.45 5.44 -16.22
N PHE A 178 4.52 4.57 -15.81
CA PHE A 178 4.73 3.15 -15.49
C PHE A 178 3.79 2.23 -16.31
N PRO A 179 3.99 2.11 -17.64
CA PRO A 179 3.01 1.49 -18.55
C PRO A 179 2.71 0.00 -18.31
N ASN A 180 3.58 -0.71 -17.60
CA ASN A 180 3.41 -2.12 -17.27
C ASN A 180 2.69 -2.35 -15.92
N VAL A 181 2.49 -1.29 -15.15
CA VAL A 181 1.84 -1.35 -13.84
C VAL A 181 0.34 -1.29 -14.01
N LYS A 182 -0.36 -2.24 -13.39
CA LYS A 182 -1.81 -2.23 -13.24
C LYS A 182 -2.13 -1.67 -11.86
N ALA A 183 -3.13 -0.81 -11.77
CA ALA A 183 -3.52 -0.23 -10.49
C ALA A 183 -5.05 -0.13 -10.36
N TRP A 184 -5.51 -0.09 -9.12
CA TRP A 184 -6.82 0.48 -8.79
C TRP A 184 -6.64 1.76 -7.99
N LEU A 185 -7.70 2.57 -7.96
CA LEU A 185 -7.79 3.75 -7.13
C LEU A 185 -9.08 3.67 -6.32
N SER A 186 -8.97 3.75 -4.99
CA SER A 186 -10.08 3.74 -4.06
C SER A 186 -10.16 5.09 -3.33
N PHE A 187 -11.38 5.61 -3.21
CA PHE A 187 -11.66 6.85 -2.51
C PHE A 187 -12.18 6.59 -1.10
N ASN A 188 -11.84 7.49 -0.18
CA ASN A 188 -12.62 7.67 1.03
C ASN A 188 -13.61 8.83 0.79
N CYS A 189 -14.91 8.58 1.04
CA CYS A 189 -15.98 9.54 0.75
C CYS A 189 -16.66 9.99 2.04
N GLN A 190 -17.07 11.26 2.08
CA GLN A 190 -17.93 11.85 3.12
C GLN A 190 -19.37 11.97 2.63
#